data_AF-A0A1D9D1P9-F1
#
_entry.id   AF-A0A1D9D1P9-F1
#
_cell.length_a   1.000
_cell.length_b   1.000
_cell.length_c   1.000
_cell.angle_alpha   90.00
_cell.angle_beta   90.00
_cell.angle_gamma   90.00
#
_symmetry.space_group_name_H-M   'P 1'
#
loop_
_entity.id
_entity.type
_entity.pdbx_description
1 polymer ?
#
loop_
_entity_poly.entity_id
_entity_poly.type
_entity_poly.pdbx_seq_one_letter_code
_entity_poly.pdbx_strand_id
1 'polypeptide(L)'
;MNQFFNLVIAAETLENDAQQLDVTVEALQRIRVKVNAKIVRQPVLQLQLTYQITLPSQILANQLVWPTWQQARVGFADYLWEETCLECFITGNTLSDEAATEIQDAKPYIEINANPDGRYALYEFKSYRHPATLPPTPLYETDGHTRASIEWTYNINTQDIIQKSLFDKSPAAYSIHRYERGFNVPLVELPNQKYAIANTIIEQIHPCVILQLGKTALYFASQHASPPDFHNQDYWPKFAL
;
A
#
# COMPACT_ATOMS: atom_id res chain seq x y z
N MET A 1 5.43 -9.94 -15.35
CA MET A 1 5.20 -10.77 -14.13
C MET A 1 4.16 -10.07 -13.27
N ASN A 2 3.32 -10.81 -12.54
CA ASN A 2 2.14 -10.29 -11.85
C ASN A 2 1.82 -11.11 -10.59
N GLN A 3 1.68 -10.47 -9.43
CA GLN A 3 1.35 -11.11 -8.14
C GLN A 3 0.18 -10.38 -7.46
N PHE A 4 -0.76 -11.14 -6.91
CA PHE A 4 -1.91 -10.60 -6.20
C PHE A 4 -1.77 -10.82 -4.69
N PHE A 5 -2.17 -9.83 -3.92
CA PHE A 5 -2.21 -9.83 -2.46
C PHE A 5 -3.65 -9.59 -2.01
N ASN A 6 -4.20 -10.49 -1.21
CA ASN A 6 -5.46 -10.26 -0.53
C ASN A 6 -5.12 -9.82 0.89
N LEU A 7 -5.43 -8.58 1.24
CA LEU A 7 -5.12 -8.05 2.55
C LEU A 7 -6.26 -8.34 3.51
N VAL A 8 -5.90 -8.63 4.76
CA VAL A 8 -6.81 -8.88 5.87
C VAL A 8 -6.73 -7.72 6.84
N ILE A 9 -7.86 -7.40 7.48
CA ILE A 9 -7.91 -6.38 8.53
C ILE A 9 -7.17 -6.85 9.79
N ALA A 10 -6.47 -5.96 10.47
CA ALA A 10 -5.95 -6.21 11.81
C ALA A 10 -7.10 -6.52 12.78
N ALA A 11 -6.88 -7.45 13.71
CA ALA A 11 -7.96 -8.00 14.53
C ALA A 11 -8.03 -7.37 15.93
N GLU A 12 -6.96 -6.73 16.39
CA GLU A 12 -6.74 -6.32 17.77
C GLU A 12 -7.75 -5.29 18.29
N THR A 13 -8.24 -4.40 17.43
CA THR A 13 -9.16 -3.31 17.79
C THR A 13 -10.56 -3.48 17.21
N LEU A 14 -10.83 -4.63 16.61
CA LEU A 14 -11.95 -4.81 15.68
C LEU A 14 -13.33 -4.64 16.32
N GLU A 15 -13.51 -5.06 17.57
CA GLU A 15 -14.78 -4.82 18.30
C GLU A 15 -15.01 -3.33 18.58
N ASN A 16 -13.96 -2.62 19.02
CA ASN A 16 -14.03 -1.19 19.30
C ASN A 16 -14.24 -0.39 18.02
N ASP A 17 -13.56 -0.75 16.94
CA ASP A 17 -13.70 -0.10 15.63
C ASP A 17 -15.10 -0.30 15.06
N ALA A 18 -15.66 -1.52 15.17
CA ALA A 18 -17.02 -1.81 14.73
C ALA A 18 -18.05 -0.98 15.52
N GLN A 19 -17.87 -0.84 16.84
CA GLN A 19 -18.73 -0.01 17.68
C GLN A 19 -18.64 1.48 17.29
N GLN A 20 -17.43 2.01 17.06
CA GLN A 20 -17.24 3.41 16.66
C GLN A 20 -17.88 3.74 15.31
N LEU A 21 -17.85 2.78 14.39
CA LEU A 21 -18.37 2.92 13.02
C LEU A 21 -19.86 2.57 12.90
N ASP A 22 -20.52 2.17 13.98
CA ASP A 22 -21.92 1.72 14.02
C ASP A 22 -22.19 0.57 13.01
N VAL A 23 -21.30 -0.43 13.01
CA VAL A 23 -21.39 -1.63 12.17
C VAL A 23 -21.08 -2.89 12.97
N THR A 24 -21.27 -4.06 12.38
CA THR A 24 -20.85 -5.32 13.00
C THR A 24 -19.38 -5.62 12.69
N VAL A 25 -18.72 -6.38 13.57
CA VAL A 25 -17.39 -6.97 13.32
C VAL A 25 -17.36 -7.73 11.99
N GLU A 26 -18.41 -8.50 11.70
CA GLU A 26 -18.55 -9.24 10.44
C GLU A 26 -18.59 -8.30 9.22
N ALA A 27 -19.16 -7.10 9.34
CA ALA A 27 -19.15 -6.12 8.27
C ALA A 27 -17.72 -5.60 8.00
N LEU A 28 -16.93 -5.34 9.05
CA LEU A 28 -15.52 -4.96 8.89
C LEU A 28 -14.69 -6.09 8.27
N GLN A 29 -14.89 -7.34 8.69
CA GLN A 29 -14.22 -8.52 8.13
C GLN A 29 -14.59 -8.79 6.66
N ARG A 30 -15.75 -8.28 6.21
CA ARG A 30 -16.20 -8.38 4.82
C ARG A 30 -15.64 -7.29 3.91
N ILE A 31 -14.91 -6.29 4.44
CA ILE A 31 -14.12 -5.38 3.62
C ILE A 31 -13.07 -6.20 2.87
N ARG A 32 -13.03 -6.04 1.54
CA ARG A 32 -12.02 -6.70 0.70
C ARG A 32 -11.04 -5.67 0.20
N VAL A 33 -9.76 -5.87 0.52
CA VAL A 33 -8.66 -5.09 -0.05
C VAL A 33 -7.77 -6.04 -0.84
N LYS A 34 -7.62 -5.77 -2.14
CA LYS A 34 -6.80 -6.56 -3.05
C LYS A 34 -5.78 -5.64 -3.70
N VAL A 35 -4.52 -6.08 -3.72
CA VAL A 35 -3.43 -5.35 -4.37
C VAL A 35 -2.86 -6.21 -5.48
N ASN A 36 -2.67 -5.62 -6.65
CA ASN A 36 -1.97 -6.22 -7.78
C ASN A 36 -0.60 -5.55 -7.94
N ALA A 37 0.47 -6.32 -7.83
CA ALA A 37 1.83 -5.87 -8.14
C ALA A 37 2.27 -6.48 -9.47
N LYS A 38 2.64 -5.63 -10.43
CA LYS A 38 2.95 -6.05 -11.80
C LYS A 38 4.21 -5.37 -12.31
N ILE A 39 5.14 -6.15 -12.83
CA ILE A 39 6.25 -5.62 -13.62
C ILE A 39 5.75 -5.34 -15.03
N VAL A 40 5.76 -4.05 -15.40
CA VAL A 40 5.44 -3.55 -16.73
C VAL A 40 6.76 -3.21 -17.42
N ARG A 41 7.04 -3.84 -18.57
CA ARG A 41 8.32 -3.67 -19.31
C ARG A 41 8.30 -2.57 -20.38
N GLN A 42 7.10 -2.17 -20.82
CA GLN A 42 6.91 -1.22 -21.93
C GLN A 42 5.68 -0.33 -21.63
N PRO A 43 5.69 0.96 -22.03
CA PRO A 43 6.79 1.66 -22.70
C PRO A 43 7.98 1.98 -21.79
N VAL A 44 7.75 2.02 -20.47
CA VAL A 44 8.77 2.24 -19.44
C VAL A 44 8.78 1.04 -18.49
N LEU A 45 9.97 0.65 -18.03
CA LEU A 45 10.13 -0.41 -17.06
C LEU A 45 9.76 0.09 -15.66
N GLN A 46 8.72 -0.51 -15.07
CA GLN A 46 8.14 -0.05 -13.81
C GLN A 46 7.43 -1.15 -13.04
N LEU A 47 7.37 -0.99 -11.72
CA LEU A 47 6.51 -1.75 -10.83
C LEU A 47 5.17 -1.01 -10.73
N GLN A 48 4.12 -1.58 -11.27
CA GLN A 48 2.76 -1.08 -11.11
C GLN A 48 2.11 -1.71 -9.89
N LEU A 49 1.55 -0.88 -9.01
CA LEU A 49 0.73 -1.27 -7.88
C LEU A 49 -0.70 -0.77 -8.09
N THR A 50 -1.68 -1.66 -8.02
CA THR A 50 -3.11 -1.32 -8.12
C THR A 50 -3.85 -1.83 -6.90
N TYR A 51 -4.44 -0.92 -6.14
CA TYR A 51 -5.21 -1.17 -4.93
C TYR A 51 -6.69 -1.13 -5.26
N GLN A 52 -7.41 -2.19 -4.88
CA GLN A 52 -8.84 -2.35 -5.07
C GLN A 52 -9.50 -2.58 -3.71
N ILE A 53 -10.39 -1.67 -3.32
CA ILE A 53 -11.13 -1.70 -2.06
C ILE A 53 -12.59 -1.97 -2.38
N THR A 54 -13.19 -2.98 -1.74
CA THR A 54 -14.63 -3.24 -1.80
C THR A 54 -15.22 -3.17 -0.41
N LEU A 55 -16.18 -2.27 -0.21
CA LEU A 55 -16.93 -2.14 1.03
C LEU A 55 -18.29 -2.86 0.91
N PRO A 56 -18.71 -3.61 1.96
CA PRO A 56 -19.90 -4.45 1.91
C PRO A 56 -21.21 -3.73 2.25
N SER A 57 -21.18 -2.42 2.58
CA SER A 57 -22.38 -1.67 2.94
C SER A 57 -22.26 -0.18 2.61
N GLN A 58 -23.42 0.46 2.42
CA GLN A 58 -23.52 1.92 2.25
C GLN A 58 -23.04 2.69 3.50
N ILE A 59 -23.24 2.14 4.71
CA ILE A 59 -22.79 2.76 5.96
C ILE A 59 -21.28 2.93 5.97
N LEU A 60 -20.54 1.89 5.57
CA LEU A 60 -19.07 1.96 5.44
C LEU A 60 -18.66 2.89 4.30
N ALA A 61 -19.35 2.83 3.16
CA ALA A 61 -19.06 3.69 2.01
C ALA A 61 -19.24 5.18 2.32
N ASN A 62 -20.27 5.55 3.10
CA ASN A 62 -20.52 6.92 3.53
C ASN A 62 -19.46 7.42 4.51
N GLN A 63 -18.82 6.53 5.26
CA GLN A 63 -17.80 6.89 6.24
C GLN A 63 -16.39 6.89 5.65
N LEU A 64 -16.16 6.19 4.52
CA LEU A 64 -14.85 6.11 3.90
C LEU A 64 -14.38 7.51 3.45
N VAL A 65 -13.23 7.92 3.99
CA VAL A 65 -12.50 9.10 3.53
C VAL A 65 -11.66 8.68 2.33
N TRP A 66 -12.27 8.66 1.15
CA TRP A 66 -11.58 8.44 -0.12
C TRP A 66 -11.48 9.75 -0.90
N PRO A 67 -10.35 10.47 -0.79
CA PRO A 67 -10.28 11.81 -1.35
C PRO A 67 -10.31 11.78 -2.89
N THR A 68 -10.95 12.80 -3.46
CA THR A 68 -10.98 12.99 -4.90
C THR A 68 -9.56 13.29 -5.41
N TRP A 69 -9.21 12.70 -6.55
CA TRP A 69 -7.96 12.97 -7.24
C TRP A 69 -7.80 14.46 -7.57
N GLN A 70 -6.63 15.03 -7.31
CA GLN A 70 -6.32 16.43 -7.61
C GLN A 70 -4.94 16.55 -8.25
N GLN A 71 -4.92 16.80 -9.57
CA GLN A 71 -3.67 16.95 -10.34
C GLN A 71 -2.71 17.99 -9.71
N ALA A 72 -3.25 19.08 -9.15
CA ALA A 72 -2.46 20.14 -8.52
C ALA A 72 -1.79 19.73 -7.19
N ARG A 73 -2.21 18.60 -6.59
CA ARG A 73 -1.63 18.06 -5.35
C ARG A 73 -0.65 16.92 -5.59
N VAL A 74 -0.47 16.50 -6.84
CA VAL A 74 0.49 15.45 -7.19
C VAL A 74 1.89 15.92 -6.85
N GLY A 75 2.52 15.25 -5.89
CA GLY A 75 3.84 15.60 -5.40
C GLY A 75 4.14 14.99 -4.03
N PHE A 76 5.38 15.22 -3.60
CA PHE A 76 5.87 14.70 -2.33
C PHE A 76 5.18 15.39 -1.13
N ALA A 77 4.69 14.62 -0.15
CA ALA A 77 4.18 15.13 1.12
C ALA A 77 4.38 14.11 2.25
N ASP A 78 4.86 14.59 3.40
CA ASP A 78 5.06 13.75 4.59
C ASP A 78 3.74 13.46 5.34
N TYR A 79 3.79 12.54 6.32
CA TYR A 79 2.70 12.23 7.26
C TYR A 79 1.43 11.65 6.63
N LEU A 80 1.53 11.03 5.45
CA LEU A 80 0.36 10.47 4.75
C LEU A 80 -0.32 9.31 5.48
N TRP A 81 0.41 8.61 6.37
CA TRP A 81 -0.13 7.53 7.20
C TRP A 81 -1.19 8.00 8.22
N GLU A 82 -1.35 9.31 8.42
CA GLU A 82 -2.42 9.88 9.27
C GLU A 82 -3.78 9.96 8.55
N GLU A 83 -3.83 9.59 7.26
CA GLU A 83 -5.01 9.61 6.40
C GLU A 83 -5.22 8.23 5.74
N THR A 84 -6.20 8.12 4.83
CA THR A 84 -6.25 6.96 3.92
C THR A 84 -4.97 6.89 3.10
N CYS A 85 -4.19 5.83 3.32
CA CYS A 85 -2.86 5.66 2.75
C CYS A 85 -2.73 4.28 2.10
N LEU A 86 -2.28 4.25 0.85
CA LEU A 86 -1.94 3.05 0.10
C LEU A 86 -0.43 2.86 0.24
N GLU A 87 -0.02 1.85 0.99
CA GLU A 87 1.37 1.68 1.41
C GLU A 87 2.01 0.46 0.77
N CYS A 88 3.30 0.52 0.49
CA CYS A 88 4.06 -0.64 0.03
C CYS A 88 5.48 -0.61 0.55
N PHE A 89 5.86 -1.68 1.25
CA PHE A 89 7.21 -1.87 1.75
C PHE A 89 7.98 -2.85 0.87
N ILE A 90 9.25 -2.57 0.61
CA ILE A 90 10.08 -3.34 -0.32
C ILE A 90 11.47 -3.54 0.29
N THR A 91 11.94 -4.78 0.34
CA THR A 91 13.30 -5.12 0.75
C THR A 91 13.91 -6.22 -0.12
N GLY A 92 15.22 -6.33 -0.03
CA GLY A 92 16.08 -7.32 -0.65
C GLY A 92 17.53 -6.86 -0.56
N ASN A 93 18.41 -7.56 -1.28
CA ASN A 93 19.82 -7.21 -1.34
C ASN A 93 20.06 -5.79 -1.91
N THR A 94 21.07 -5.09 -1.41
CA THR A 94 21.48 -3.78 -1.93
C THR A 94 22.49 -3.91 -3.07
N LEU A 95 22.49 -2.96 -4.00
CA LEU A 95 23.39 -2.95 -5.16
C LEU A 95 24.85 -2.54 -4.85
N SER A 96 25.09 -1.86 -3.72
CA SER A 96 26.44 -1.45 -3.30
C SER A 96 26.93 -2.27 -2.10
N ASP A 97 28.14 -2.80 -2.22
CA ASP A 97 28.88 -3.50 -1.16
C ASP A 97 29.42 -2.54 -0.06
N GLU A 98 29.32 -1.21 -0.27
CA GLU A 98 29.89 -0.21 0.64
C GLU A 98 29.13 -0.10 1.98
N ALA A 99 27.90 -0.60 2.06
CA ALA A 99 27.14 -0.66 3.32
C ALA A 99 27.46 -1.89 4.18
N ALA A 100 28.30 -2.82 3.68
CA ALA A 100 28.62 -4.07 4.40
C ALA A 100 29.51 -3.88 5.64
N THR A 101 29.84 -2.64 6.03
CA THR A 101 30.81 -2.36 7.09
C THR A 101 30.25 -1.85 8.42
N GLU A 102 28.94 -1.69 8.62
CA GLU A 102 28.48 -1.22 9.95
C GLU A 102 27.45 -2.06 10.70
N ILE A 103 26.63 -2.94 10.08
CA ILE A 103 25.74 -3.83 10.86
C ILE A 103 25.51 -5.13 10.10
N GLN A 104 26.00 -6.25 10.64
CA GLN A 104 25.97 -7.58 10.02
C GLN A 104 24.55 -8.22 9.92
N ASP A 105 23.50 -7.49 10.31
CA ASP A 105 22.09 -7.89 10.27
C ASP A 105 21.16 -6.74 9.78
N ALA A 106 21.70 -5.67 9.20
CA ALA A 106 20.87 -4.59 8.66
C ALA A 106 20.08 -5.10 7.44
N LYS A 107 18.75 -5.09 7.55
CA LYS A 107 17.81 -5.36 6.45
C LYS A 107 17.19 -4.04 5.99
N PRO A 108 17.85 -3.30 5.08
CA PRO A 108 17.33 -2.03 4.59
C PRO A 108 16.04 -2.24 3.79
N TYR A 109 15.19 -1.23 3.77
CA TYR A 109 13.94 -1.28 3.02
C TYR A 109 13.49 0.11 2.60
N ILE A 110 12.60 0.10 1.62
CA ILE A 110 11.89 1.27 1.12
C ILE A 110 10.44 1.18 1.60
N GLU A 111 9.89 2.32 1.99
CA GLU A 111 8.46 2.50 2.24
C GLU A 111 7.90 3.47 1.18
N ILE A 112 6.78 3.12 0.59
CA ILE A 112 6.05 3.95 -0.38
C ILE A 112 4.68 4.24 0.20
N ASN A 113 4.37 5.50 0.45
CA ASN A 113 3.08 5.95 0.97
C ASN A 113 2.39 6.80 -0.08
N ALA A 114 1.14 6.47 -0.42
CA ALA A 114 0.39 7.15 -1.47
C ALA A 114 -1.04 7.44 -1.02
N ASN A 115 -1.42 8.72 -1.01
CA ASN A 115 -2.79 9.14 -0.73
C ASN A 115 -3.61 9.17 -2.03
N PRO A 116 -4.88 8.71 -2.05
CA PRO A 116 -5.70 8.69 -3.27
C PRO A 116 -5.90 10.03 -3.99
N ASP A 117 -5.56 11.16 -3.34
CA ASP A 117 -5.64 12.51 -3.89
C ASP A 117 -4.47 12.92 -4.81
N GLY A 118 -3.39 12.13 -4.83
CA GLY A 118 -2.21 12.37 -5.66
C GLY A 118 -0.91 12.62 -4.90
N ARG A 119 -0.98 12.92 -3.61
CA ARG A 119 0.22 13.05 -2.78
C ARG A 119 0.91 11.70 -2.55
N TYR A 120 2.22 11.72 -2.43
CA TYR A 120 3.01 10.52 -2.13
C TYR A 120 4.25 10.84 -1.29
N ALA A 121 4.85 9.83 -0.69
CA ALA A 121 6.18 9.88 -0.13
C ALA A 121 6.87 8.53 -0.32
N LEU A 122 8.18 8.56 -0.55
CA LEU A 122 9.02 7.38 -0.59
C LEU A 122 10.12 7.61 0.42
N TYR A 123 10.32 6.66 1.31
CA TYR A 123 11.30 6.73 2.38
C TYR A 123 12.26 5.56 2.31
N GLU A 124 13.47 5.77 2.83
CA GLU A 124 14.46 4.73 3.00
C GLU A 124 14.75 4.47 4.49
N PHE A 125 14.96 3.21 4.81
CA PHE A 125 15.34 2.75 6.12
C PHE A 125 16.54 1.80 6.00
N LYS A 126 17.52 1.96 6.87
CA LYS A 126 18.70 1.09 6.99
C LYS A 126 18.38 -0.22 7.72
N SER A 127 17.40 -0.19 8.61
CA SER A 127 16.86 -1.35 9.34
C SER A 127 15.53 -0.96 9.96
N TYR A 128 14.93 -1.83 10.78
CA TYR A 128 13.64 -1.59 11.44
C TYR A 128 13.52 -0.18 12.04
N ARG A 129 12.73 0.69 11.38
CA ARG A 129 12.45 2.08 11.74
C ARG A 129 13.71 2.93 11.97
N HIS A 130 14.83 2.56 11.33
CA HIS A 130 16.10 3.27 11.44
C HIS A 130 16.49 3.90 10.09
N PRO A 131 16.88 5.19 10.03
CA PRO A 131 16.99 6.12 11.15
C PRO A 131 15.61 6.47 11.74
N ALA A 132 15.56 6.62 13.07
CA ALA A 132 14.33 6.94 13.79
C ALA A 132 14.05 8.45 13.77
N THR A 133 13.95 9.02 12.56
CA THR A 133 13.67 10.45 12.32
C THR A 133 12.22 10.64 11.86
N LEU A 134 11.62 11.78 12.22
CA LEU A 134 10.31 12.21 11.72
C LEU A 134 10.43 13.61 11.10
N PRO A 135 10.06 13.80 9.82
CA PRO A 135 9.65 12.75 8.87
C PRO A 135 10.79 11.74 8.59
N PRO A 136 10.47 10.51 8.14
CA PRO A 136 11.49 9.54 7.74
C PRO A 136 12.38 10.09 6.62
N THR A 137 13.56 9.50 6.43
CA THR A 137 14.50 9.96 5.41
C THR A 137 13.91 9.70 4.02
N PRO A 138 13.72 10.72 3.16
CA PRO A 138 13.21 10.52 1.82
C PRO A 138 14.14 9.62 1.00
N LEU A 139 13.57 8.76 0.17
CA LEU A 139 14.31 8.05 -0.86
C LEU A 139 14.71 9.04 -1.96
N TYR A 140 16.00 9.03 -2.32
CA TYR A 140 16.53 9.84 -3.41
C TYR A 140 16.80 8.98 -4.65
N GLU A 141 16.76 9.61 -5.82
CA GLU A 141 17.26 9.04 -7.06
C GLU A 141 18.80 8.90 -7.00
N THR A 142 19.38 8.34 -8.06
CA THR A 142 20.83 8.07 -8.12
C THR A 142 21.71 9.33 -8.08
N ASP A 143 21.11 10.52 -8.27
CA ASP A 143 21.80 11.80 -8.12
C ASP A 143 21.98 12.24 -6.66
N GLY A 144 21.35 11.56 -5.70
CA GLY A 144 21.42 11.86 -4.27
C GLY A 144 20.71 13.16 -3.85
N HIS A 145 19.96 13.81 -4.74
CA HIS A 145 19.38 15.13 -4.50
C HIS A 145 17.91 15.24 -4.95
N THR A 146 17.52 14.54 -6.00
CA THR A 146 16.14 14.46 -6.47
C THR A 146 15.40 13.37 -5.69
N ARG A 147 14.26 13.72 -5.09
CA ARG A 147 13.43 12.73 -4.38
C ARG A 147 12.80 11.77 -5.38
N ALA A 148 12.83 10.48 -5.06
CA ALA A 148 12.14 9.47 -5.84
C ALA A 148 10.64 9.78 -5.95
N SER A 149 10.06 9.41 -7.09
CA SER A 149 8.67 9.71 -7.42
C SER A 149 7.90 8.48 -7.88
N ILE A 150 6.58 8.59 -7.85
CA ILE A 150 5.66 7.64 -8.46
C ILE A 150 4.87 8.30 -9.58
N GLU A 151 4.45 7.50 -10.55
CA GLU A 151 3.56 7.94 -11.63
C GLU A 151 2.16 7.36 -11.42
N TRP A 152 1.17 8.22 -11.18
CA TRP A 152 -0.20 7.77 -11.00
C TRP A 152 -0.81 7.23 -12.29
N THR A 153 -1.54 6.11 -12.17
CA THR A 153 -2.30 5.55 -13.30
C THR A 153 -3.63 6.30 -13.46
N TYR A 154 -3.98 6.64 -14.70
CA TYR A 154 -5.18 7.43 -15.02
C TYR A 154 -6.53 6.69 -14.84
N ASN A 155 -6.50 5.44 -14.35
CA ASN A 155 -7.71 4.65 -14.15
C ASN A 155 -8.39 5.04 -12.82
N ILE A 156 -9.10 6.18 -12.84
CA ILE A 156 -10.01 6.58 -11.77
C ILE A 156 -11.31 5.79 -11.95
N ASN A 157 -11.32 4.52 -11.54
CA ASN A 157 -12.55 3.72 -11.56
C ASN A 157 -13.18 3.70 -10.16
N THR A 158 -13.60 4.86 -9.66
CA THR A 158 -14.57 4.92 -8.55
C THR A 158 -15.95 4.72 -9.16
N GLN A 159 -16.37 3.46 -9.28
CA GLN A 159 -17.73 3.12 -9.67
C GLN A 159 -18.46 2.56 -8.45
N ASP A 160 -19.51 3.25 -8.02
CA ASP A 160 -20.58 2.65 -7.23
C ASP A 160 -21.31 1.63 -8.11
N ILE A 161 -20.75 0.44 -8.25
CA ILE A 161 -21.41 -0.66 -8.95
C ILE A 161 -22.38 -1.29 -7.95
N ILE A 162 -23.65 -0.87 -7.99
CA ILE A 162 -24.74 -1.57 -7.30
C ILE A 162 -24.92 -2.94 -7.95
N GLN A 163 -24.17 -3.94 -7.50
CA GLN A 163 -24.31 -5.32 -7.98
C GLN A 163 -25.38 -6.03 -7.14
N LYS A 164 -26.59 -6.17 -7.68
CA LYS A 164 -27.61 -7.07 -7.09
C LYS A 164 -27.07 -8.51 -7.12
N SER A 165 -27.07 -9.19 -5.98
CA SER A 165 -26.74 -10.62 -5.89
C SER A 165 -27.62 -11.41 -6.86
N LEU A 166 -27.00 -12.16 -7.78
CA LEU A 166 -27.70 -13.07 -8.70
C LEU A 166 -28.04 -14.42 -8.05
N PHE A 167 -27.61 -14.66 -6.82
CA PHE A 167 -27.67 -15.99 -6.19
C PHE A 167 -28.39 -16.06 -4.84
N ASP A 168 -28.84 -14.95 -4.27
CA ASP A 168 -29.60 -14.98 -3.02
C ASP A 168 -31.09 -14.73 -3.25
N LYS A 169 -31.91 -15.71 -2.84
CA LYS A 169 -33.38 -15.57 -2.74
C LYS A 169 -33.81 -14.66 -1.58
N SER A 170 -32.92 -13.78 -1.10
CA SER A 170 -33.23 -12.78 -0.07
C SER A 170 -33.55 -11.44 -0.75
N PRO A 171 -34.68 -10.78 -0.41
CA PRO A 171 -35.12 -9.56 -1.10
C PRO A 171 -34.26 -8.31 -0.79
N ALA A 172 -33.24 -8.42 0.06
CA ALA A 172 -32.32 -7.32 0.36
C ALA A 172 -31.20 -7.26 -0.69
N ALA A 173 -31.30 -6.31 -1.63
CA ALA A 173 -30.17 -5.95 -2.47
C ALA A 173 -29.05 -5.38 -1.58
N TYR A 174 -27.94 -6.09 -1.44
CA TYR A 174 -26.74 -5.52 -0.82
C TYR A 174 -25.99 -4.67 -1.86
N SER A 175 -25.74 -3.40 -1.56
CA SER A 175 -24.86 -2.55 -2.37
C SER A 175 -23.40 -2.86 -2.01
N ILE A 176 -22.59 -3.13 -3.03
CA ILE A 176 -21.13 -3.17 -2.90
C ILE A 176 -20.57 -1.87 -3.44
N HIS A 177 -19.57 -1.32 -2.76
CA HIS A 177 -18.94 -0.06 -3.15
C HIS A 177 -17.48 -0.31 -3.48
N ARG A 178 -17.03 0.07 -4.68
CA ARG A 178 -15.69 -0.24 -5.18
C ARG A 178 -14.88 1.03 -5.42
N TYR A 179 -13.65 1.01 -4.89
CA TYR A 179 -12.68 2.08 -5.04
C TYR A 179 -11.39 1.49 -5.59
N GLU A 180 -10.77 2.20 -6.53
CA GLU A 180 -9.52 1.77 -7.15
C GLU A 180 -8.57 2.95 -7.33
N ARG A 181 -7.29 2.71 -7.02
CA ARG A 181 -6.17 3.58 -7.36
C ARG A 181 -4.97 2.73 -7.70
N GLY A 182 -4.15 3.22 -8.62
CA GLY A 182 -2.88 2.60 -8.90
C GLY A 182 -1.82 3.63 -9.27
N PHE A 183 -0.58 3.26 -9.04
CA PHE A 183 0.60 4.04 -9.36
C PHE A 183 1.73 3.13 -9.82
N ASN A 184 2.71 3.72 -10.49
CA ASN A 184 3.89 3.04 -10.98
C ASN A 184 5.13 3.59 -10.27
N VAL A 185 6.08 2.70 -10.00
CA VAL A 185 7.39 3.03 -9.44
C VAL A 185 8.44 2.68 -10.51
N PRO A 186 9.32 3.61 -10.91
CA PRO A 186 10.39 3.32 -11.86
C PRO A 186 11.30 2.19 -11.36
N LEU A 187 11.77 1.36 -12.29
CA LEU A 187 12.65 0.23 -12.00
C LEU A 187 13.91 0.25 -12.84
N VAL A 188 14.97 -0.34 -12.31
CA VAL A 188 16.18 -0.71 -13.03
C VAL A 188 16.19 -2.23 -13.24
N GLU A 189 16.43 -2.69 -14.48
CA GLU A 189 16.66 -4.11 -14.78
C GLU A 189 18.12 -4.47 -14.51
N LEU A 190 18.31 -5.58 -13.81
CA LEU A 190 19.60 -6.15 -13.43
C LEU A 190 19.80 -7.49 -14.15
N PRO A 191 21.03 -8.04 -14.19
CA PRO A 191 21.26 -9.39 -14.69
C PRO A 191 20.35 -10.43 -14.02
N ASN A 192 20.06 -11.51 -14.74
CA ASN A 192 19.19 -12.61 -14.28
C ASN A 192 17.74 -12.18 -13.97
N GLN A 193 17.21 -11.21 -14.71
CA GLN A 193 15.82 -10.73 -14.58
C GLN A 193 15.46 -10.23 -13.17
N LYS A 194 16.44 -9.72 -12.44
CA LYS A 194 16.21 -9.01 -11.18
C LYS A 194 15.83 -7.57 -11.49
N TYR A 195 15.07 -6.96 -10.59
CA TYR A 195 14.70 -5.55 -10.68
C TYR A 195 15.02 -4.86 -9.36
N ALA A 196 15.39 -3.58 -9.45
CA ALA A 196 15.64 -2.74 -8.29
C ALA A 196 14.86 -1.43 -8.38
N ILE A 197 14.51 -0.89 -7.21
CA ILE A 197 14.08 0.49 -7.02
C ILE A 197 15.23 1.19 -6.33
N ALA A 198 15.75 2.26 -6.94
CA ALA A 198 17.01 2.88 -6.53
C ALA A 198 18.11 1.79 -6.34
N ASN A 199 18.62 1.61 -5.13
CA ASN A 199 19.66 0.64 -4.81
C ASN A 199 19.15 -0.67 -4.17
N THR A 200 17.84 -0.88 -4.10
CA THR A 200 17.23 -2.03 -3.41
C THR A 200 16.66 -3.02 -4.42
N ILE A 201 17.23 -4.23 -4.47
CA ILE A 201 16.68 -5.35 -5.25
C ILE A 201 15.35 -5.78 -4.64
N ILE A 202 14.34 -6.01 -5.47
CA ILE A 202 13.02 -6.44 -4.99
C ILE A 202 13.04 -7.95 -4.74
N GLU A 203 13.08 -8.36 -3.47
CA GLU A 203 12.98 -9.78 -3.06
C GLU A 203 11.70 -10.06 -2.26
N GLN A 204 11.27 -9.08 -1.47
CA GLN A 204 10.01 -9.10 -0.73
C GLN A 204 9.24 -7.81 -1.00
N ILE A 205 7.91 -7.94 -1.03
CA ILE A 205 7.00 -6.82 -1.19
C ILE A 205 5.84 -6.98 -0.22
N HIS A 206 5.54 -5.94 0.54
CA HIS A 206 4.50 -5.95 1.55
C HIS A 206 3.55 -4.76 1.32
N PRO A 207 2.57 -4.93 0.40
CA PRO A 207 1.55 -3.92 0.22
C PRO A 207 0.59 -3.92 1.43
N CYS A 208 0.34 -2.73 1.94
CA CYS A 208 -0.51 -2.45 3.10
C CYS A 208 -1.49 -1.32 2.77
N VAL A 209 -2.55 -1.19 3.55
CA VAL A 209 -3.50 -0.08 3.42
C VAL A 209 -3.94 0.38 4.80
N ILE A 210 -3.94 1.69 5.00
CA ILE A 210 -4.67 2.37 6.07
C ILE A 210 -5.93 2.94 5.43
N LEU A 211 -7.10 2.50 5.87
CA LEU A 211 -8.38 3.08 5.46
C LEU A 211 -8.92 3.95 6.58
N GLN A 212 -9.07 5.25 6.31
CA GLN A 212 -9.71 6.16 7.24
C GLN A 212 -11.23 6.13 7.02
N LEU A 213 -11.99 5.64 8.00
CA LEU A 213 -13.45 5.69 8.03
C LEU A 213 -13.88 6.64 9.15
N GLY A 214 -14.37 7.82 8.79
CA GLY A 214 -14.64 8.88 9.75
C GLY A 214 -13.38 9.22 10.57
N LYS A 215 -13.40 8.89 11.88
CA LYS A 215 -12.26 9.08 12.79
C LYS A 215 -11.49 7.78 13.11
N THR A 216 -11.93 6.64 12.57
CA THR A 216 -11.36 5.33 12.83
C THR A 216 -10.44 4.92 11.67
N ALA A 217 -9.20 4.55 11.99
CA ALA A 217 -8.25 4.02 11.03
C ALA A 217 -8.28 2.49 11.08
N LEU A 218 -8.47 1.86 9.92
CA LEU A 218 -8.44 0.40 9.76
C LEU A 218 -7.19 -0.02 9.00
N TYR A 219 -6.47 -1.01 9.52
CA TYR A 219 -5.17 -1.43 9.00
C TYR A 219 -5.29 -2.76 8.26
N PHE A 220 -4.77 -2.83 7.03
CA PHE A 220 -4.83 -4.01 6.17
C PHE A 220 -3.44 -4.41 5.69
N ALA A 221 -3.09 -5.69 5.84
CA ALA A 221 -1.87 -6.29 5.31
C ALA A 221 -2.13 -7.76 4.95
N SER A 222 -1.21 -8.39 4.20
CA SER A 222 -1.35 -9.83 3.90
C SER A 222 -1.22 -10.70 5.17
N GLN A 223 -0.41 -10.25 6.12
CA GLN A 223 -0.19 -10.82 7.44
C GLN A 223 0.15 -9.68 8.40
N HIS A 224 -0.19 -9.82 9.68
CA HIS A 224 0.05 -8.79 10.69
C HIS A 224 0.96 -9.34 11.80
N ALA A 225 1.85 -8.48 12.29
CA ALA A 225 2.40 -8.62 13.63
C ALA A 225 1.29 -8.38 14.68
N SER A 226 1.54 -8.77 15.93
CA SER A 226 0.66 -8.43 17.05
C SER A 226 1.48 -7.72 18.14
N PRO A 227 1.30 -6.39 18.34
CA PRO A 227 0.35 -5.51 17.66
C PRO A 227 0.68 -5.27 16.17
N PRO A 228 -0.28 -4.77 15.36
CA PRO A 228 -0.05 -4.50 13.93
C PRO A 228 1.12 -3.54 13.72
N ASP A 229 2.07 -3.97 12.89
CA ASP A 229 3.26 -3.20 12.56
C ASP A 229 3.74 -3.56 11.15
N PHE A 230 3.43 -2.68 10.18
CA PHE A 230 3.80 -2.92 8.78
C PHE A 230 5.32 -2.93 8.56
N HIS A 231 6.11 -2.35 9.47
CA HIS A 231 7.57 -2.32 9.36
C HIS A 231 8.23 -3.65 9.76
N ASN A 232 7.48 -4.60 10.32
CA ASN A 232 8.03 -5.88 10.74
C ASN A 232 8.20 -6.83 9.54
N GLN A 233 9.44 -6.92 9.06
CA GLN A 233 9.82 -7.70 7.88
C GLN A 233 9.60 -9.21 7.99
N ASP A 234 9.42 -9.75 9.20
CA ASP A 234 9.15 -11.19 9.37
C ASP A 234 7.79 -11.59 8.77
N TYR A 235 6.91 -10.62 8.51
CA TYR A 235 5.58 -10.81 7.93
C TYR A 235 5.51 -10.49 6.43
N TRP A 236 6.64 -10.11 5.82
CA TRP A 236 6.68 -9.67 4.43
C TRP A 236 6.77 -10.86 3.48
N PRO A 237 5.83 -11.02 2.54
CA PRO A 237 5.86 -12.14 1.61
C PRO A 237 6.96 -11.94 0.55
N LYS A 238 7.53 -13.06 0.10
CA LYS A 238 8.43 -13.06 -1.06
C LYS A 238 7.70 -12.55 -2.29
N PHE A 239 8.40 -11.76 -3.09
CA PHE A 239 7.95 -11.37 -4.41
C PHE A 239 8.44 -12.40 -5.42
N ALA A 240 7.51 -13.12 -6.05
CA ALA A 240 7.84 -14.12 -7.05
C ALA A 240 8.21 -13.40 -8.36
N LEU A 241 9.50 -13.17 -8.57
CA LEU A 241 10.10 -12.64 -9.80
C LEU A 241 9.88 -13.56 -11.01
#